data_AF-A0A8C3YFB9-F1
#
_entry.id   AF-A0A8C3YFB9-F1
#
_cell.length_a   1.000
_cell.length_b   1.000
_cell.length_c   1.000
_cell.angle_alpha   90.00
_cell.angle_beta   90.00
_cell.angle_gamma   90.00
#
_symmetry.space_group_name_H-M   'P 1'
#
loop_
_entity.id
_entity.type
_entity.pdbx_description
1 polymer ?
#
loop_
_entity_poly.entity_id
_entity_poly.type
_entity_poly.pdbx_seq_one_letter_code
_entity_poly.pdbx_strand_id
1 'polypeptide(L)'
;MILYIENPKDSTPKLLELINKFSKVAGYKVNLQKSIAFLYTNDETVETEYQNILPFKTAPQNIKYLGINLTKEVKDLYAENYK
;
A
#
# COMPACT_ATOMS: atom_id res chain seq x y z
N MET A 1 4.87 7.80 -1.89
CA MET A 1 4.21 7.25 -3.09
C MET A 1 3.07 6.38 -2.60
N ILE A 2 1.88 6.58 -3.16
CA ILE A 2 0.70 5.75 -2.90
C ILE A 2 0.43 4.97 -4.18
N LEU A 3 0.13 3.69 -4.07
CA LEU A 3 -0.13 2.79 -5.20
C LEU A 3 -1.39 1.98 -4.90
N TYR A 4 -2.18 1.72 -5.94
CA TYR A 4 -3.35 0.83 -5.89
C TYR A 4 -3.03 -0.45 -6.67
N ILE A 5 -3.40 -1.59 -6.09
CA ILE A 5 -3.07 -2.91 -6.62
C ILE A 5 -4.32 -3.79 -6.51
N GLU A 6 -4.76 -4.37 -7.61
CA GLU A 6 -5.98 -5.18 -7.67
C GLU A 6 -5.77 -6.62 -7.19
N ASN A 7 -4.64 -7.24 -7.56
CA ASN A 7 -4.30 -8.62 -7.21
C ASN A 7 -3.05 -8.67 -6.30
N PRO A 8 -3.17 -8.38 -4.99
CA PRO A 8 -2.03 -8.16 -4.11
C PRO A 8 -1.09 -9.39 -4.00
N LYS A 9 -1.61 -10.62 -4.03
CA LYS A 9 -0.79 -11.85 -3.98
C LYS A 9 0.19 -11.96 -5.15
N ASP A 10 -0.29 -11.73 -6.37
CA ASP A 10 0.53 -11.89 -7.59
C ASP A 10 1.31 -10.63 -7.95
N SER A 11 0.77 -9.46 -7.61
CA SER A 11 1.30 -8.16 -8.03
C SER A 11 2.34 -7.60 -7.06
N THR A 12 2.22 -7.87 -5.76
CA THR A 12 3.16 -7.34 -4.75
C THR A 12 4.61 -7.78 -5.00
N PRO A 13 4.90 -9.06 -5.32
CA PRO A 13 6.26 -9.48 -5.61
C PRO A 13 6.88 -8.74 -6.81
N LYS A 14 6.11 -8.62 -7.91
CA LYS A 14 6.55 -7.91 -9.13
C LYS A 14 6.77 -6.42 -8.87
N LEU A 15 5.88 -5.80 -8.10
CA LEU A 15 6.02 -4.39 -7.72
C LEU A 15 7.29 -4.15 -6.90
N LEU A 16 7.58 -5.01 -5.92
CA LEU A 16 8.77 -4.89 -5.10
C LEU A 16 10.05 -5.04 -5.93
N GLU A 17 10.07 -5.97 -6.89
CA GLU A 17 11.19 -6.11 -7.82
C GLU A 17 11.42 -4.81 -8.62
N LEU A 18 10.35 -4.22 -9.16
CA LEU A 18 10.43 -2.99 -9.95
C LEU A 18 10.93 -1.81 -9.09
N ILE A 19 10.36 -1.63 -7.90
CA ILE A 19 10.78 -0.56 -6.98
C ILE A 19 12.24 -0.77 -6.58
N ASN A 20 12.68 -1.99 -6.29
CA ASN A 20 14.07 -2.28 -5.94
C ASN A 20 15.03 -1.98 -7.10
N LYS A 21 14.65 -2.36 -8.33
CA LYS A 21 15.44 -2.06 -9.54
C LYS A 21 15.57 -0.56 -9.74
N PHE A 22 14.48 0.19 -9.64
CA PHE A 22 14.49 1.64 -9.76
C PHE A 22 15.29 2.30 -8.64
N SER A 23 15.10 1.84 -7.40
CA SER A 23 15.81 2.36 -6.22
C SER A 23 17.31 2.16 -6.35
N LYS A 24 17.77 1.02 -6.89
CA LYS A 24 19.19 0.77 -7.16
C LYS A 24 19.78 1.77 -8.17
N VAL A 25 19.05 2.11 -9.22
CA VAL A 25 19.48 3.10 -10.23
C VAL A 25 19.51 4.51 -9.61
N ALA A 26 18.51 4.85 -8.81
CA ALA A 26 18.39 6.16 -8.18
C ALA A 26 19.24 6.33 -6.90
N GLY A 27 19.90 5.26 -6.41
CA GLY A 27 20.70 5.28 -5.18
C GLY A 27 19.87 5.31 -3.89
N TYR A 28 18.59 4.91 -3.94
CA TYR A 28 17.71 4.85 -2.78
C TYR A 28 17.57 3.42 -2.24
N LYS A 29 17.15 3.32 -0.97
CA LYS A 29 16.79 2.07 -0.31
C LYS A 29 15.36 2.15 0.20
N VAL A 30 14.53 1.18 -0.19
CA VAL A 30 13.15 1.05 0.30
C VAL A 30 13.17 0.65 1.77
N ASN A 31 12.32 1.28 2.57
CA ASN A 31 12.09 0.88 3.97
C ASN A 31 10.75 0.14 4.07
N LEU A 32 10.80 -1.20 4.06
CA LEU A 32 9.62 -2.06 4.15
C LEU A 32 8.90 -1.92 5.50
N GLN A 33 9.61 -1.67 6.60
CA GLN A 33 9.00 -1.50 7.92
C GLN A 33 8.14 -0.23 8.04
N LYS A 34 8.49 0.82 7.27
CA LYS A 34 7.70 2.06 7.18
C LYS A 34 6.63 2.01 6.08
N SER A 35 6.63 0.96 5.26
CA SER A 35 5.65 0.78 4.20
C SER A 35 4.38 0.17 4.78
N ILE A 36 3.24 0.78 4.47
CA ILE A 36 1.93 0.39 5.01
C ILE A 36 1.00 0.08 3.85
N ALA A 37 0.16 -0.94 4.02
CA ALA A 37 -0.88 -1.31 3.08
C ALA A 37 -2.28 -1.17 3.71
N PHE A 38 -3.26 -0.83 2.86
CA PHE A 38 -4.68 -0.94 3.16
C PHE A 38 -5.30 -1.99 2.25
N LEU A 39 -6.16 -2.84 2.81
CA LEU A 39 -6.92 -3.82 2.04
C LEU A 39 -8.34 -3.30 1.81
N TYR A 40 -8.74 -3.27 0.55
CA TYR A 40 -10.06 -2.83 0.11
C TYR A 40 -11.04 -4.00 0.02
N THR A 41 -11.23 -4.67 1.14
CA THR A 41 -12.24 -5.74 1.26
C THR A 41 -13.12 -5.49 2.47
N ASN A 42 -14.35 -5.98 2.41
CA ASN A 42 -15.26 -6.08 3.55
C ASN A 42 -15.34 -7.52 4.08
N ASP A 43 -14.61 -8.44 3.44
CA ASP A 43 -14.47 -9.82 3.88
C ASP A 43 -13.27 -9.93 4.82
N GLU A 44 -13.56 -10.10 6.11
CA GLU A 44 -12.56 -10.25 7.18
C GLU A 44 -11.65 -11.47 7.00
N THR A 45 -12.17 -12.54 6.37
CA THR A 45 -11.40 -13.76 6.09
C THR A 45 -10.33 -13.47 5.06
N VAL A 46 -10.74 -12.82 3.96
CA VAL A 46 -9.85 -12.39 2.88
C VAL A 46 -8.84 -11.37 3.42
N GLU A 47 -9.28 -10.45 4.29
CA GLU A 47 -8.38 -9.48 4.91
C GLU A 47 -7.28 -10.17 5.71
N THR A 48 -7.64 -11.13 6.57
CA THR A 48 -6.69 -11.87 7.39
C THR A 48 -5.74 -12.72 6.55
N GLU A 49 -6.23 -13.35 5.48
CA GLU A 49 -5.39 -14.10 4.54
C GLU A 49 -4.30 -13.18 3.94
N TYR A 50 -4.68 -12.01 3.44
CA TYR A 50 -3.74 -11.09 2.81
C TYR A 50 -2.82 -10.39 3.81
N GLN A 51 -3.26 -10.14 5.04
CA GLN A 51 -2.40 -9.63 6.11
C GLN A 51 -1.20 -10.55 6.36
N ASN A 52 -1.36 -11.86 6.20
CA ASN A 52 -0.29 -12.84 6.38
C ASN A 52 0.62 -12.99 5.14
N ILE A 53 0.11 -12.68 3.94
CA ILE A 53 0.86 -12.81 2.68
C ILE A 53 1.68 -11.56 2.38
N LEU A 54 1.15 -10.38 2.73
CA LEU A 54 1.79 -9.12 2.39
C LEU A 54 3.07 -8.92 3.22
N PRO A 55 4.17 -8.45 2.59
CA PRO A 55 5.42 -8.14 3.28
C PRO A 55 5.36 -6.79 4.01
N PHE A 56 4.20 -6.13 4.02
CA PHE A 56 3.99 -4.79 4.58
C PHE A 56 3.15 -4.89 5.84
N LYS A 57 3.26 -3.87 6.71
CA LYS A 57 2.32 -3.75 7.82
C LYS A 57 0.97 -3.29 7.28
N THR A 58 -0.09 -4.05 7.54
CA THR A 58 -1.45 -3.61 7.23
C THR A 58 -1.92 -2.64 8.32
N ALA A 59 -2.52 -1.51 7.93
CA ALA A 59 -3.16 -0.58 8.86
C ALA A 59 -4.67 -0.81 8.91
N PRO A 60 -5.31 -0.77 10.09
CA PRO A 60 -6.69 -1.20 10.25
C PRO A 60 -7.72 -0.17 9.75
N GLN A 61 -7.47 1.13 9.93
CA GLN A 61 -8.50 2.15 9.65
C GLN A 61 -7.95 3.45 9.06
N ASN A 62 -6.83 3.95 9.58
CA ASN A 62 -6.25 5.20 9.11
C ASN A 62 -4.72 5.23 9.22
N ILE A 63 -4.11 6.11 8.43
CA ILE A 63 -2.69 6.49 8.55
C ILE A 63 -2.57 8.00 8.44
N LYS A 64 -1.53 8.56 9.05
CA LYS A 64 -1.14 9.94 8.81
C LYS A 64 -0.15 9.98 7.66
N TYR A 65 -0.49 10.66 6.58
CA TYR A 65 0.38 10.89 5.43
C TYR A 65 0.45 12.39 5.12
N LEU A 66 1.66 12.96 5.15
CA LEU A 66 1.92 14.38 4.87
C LEU A 66 1.05 15.37 5.68
N GLY A 67 0.66 14.99 6.90
CA GLY A 67 -0.16 15.83 7.78
C GLY A 67 -1.67 15.56 7.68
N ILE A 68 -2.11 14.76 6.72
CA ILE A 68 -3.52 14.42 6.49
C ILE A 68 -3.78 12.99 7.00
N ASN A 69 -4.96 12.76 7.56
CA ASN A 69 -5.42 11.42 7.92
C ASN A 69 -6.06 10.77 6.69
N LEU A 70 -5.43 9.72 6.18
CA LEU A 70 -5.96 8.87 5.12
C LEU A 70 -6.72 7.70 5.74
N THR A 71 -7.91 7.40 5.24
CA THR A 71 -8.71 6.24 5.67
C THR A 71 -8.48 5.03 4.75
N LYS A 72 -9.08 3.89 5.06
CA LYS A 72 -9.13 2.76 4.11
C LYS A 72 -9.87 3.14 2.82
N GLU A 73 -10.76 4.13 2.84
CA GLU A 73 -11.62 4.54 1.72
C GLU A 73 -10.94 5.59 0.82
N VAL A 74 -9.68 5.40 0.44
CA VAL A 74 -8.97 6.36 -0.41
C VAL A 74 -9.36 6.30 -1.90
N LYS A 75 -10.53 5.72 -2.21
CA LYS A 75 -11.19 5.85 -3.53
C LYS A 75 -11.51 7.31 -3.87
N ASP A 76 -11.77 8.13 -2.84
CA ASP A 76 -12.18 9.52 -3.01
C ASP A 76 -10.99 10.49 -2.99
N LEU A 77 -9.75 10.01 -2.69
CA LEU A 77 -8.58 10.90 -2.59
C LEU A 77 -8.32 11.72 -3.85
N TYR A 78 -8.50 11.12 -5.03
CA TYR A 78 -8.27 11.84 -6.27
C TYR A 78 -9.28 12.97 -6.44
N ALA A 79 -10.57 12.69 -6.25
CA ALA A 79 -11.64 13.69 -6.34
C ALA A 79 -11.54 14.78 -5.26
N GLU A 80 -11.06 14.44 -4.06
CA GLU A 80 -10.87 15.40 -2.98
C GLU A 80 -9.68 16.36 -3.23
N ASN A 81 -8.63 15.88 -3.90
CA ASN A 81 -7.40 16.67 -4.14
C ASN A 81 -7.40 17.40 -5.49
N TYR A 82 -8.10 16.88 -6.49
CA TYR A 82 -8.14 17.44 -7.83
C TYR A 82 -9.61 17.69 -8.19
N LYS A 83 -10.03 18.95 -8.09
CA LYS A 83 -11.28 19.46 -8.66
C LYS A 83 -11.11 19.80 -10.14
#